data_AF-A0A7Y0GP39-F1
#
_entry.id   AF-A0A7Y0GP39-F1
#
_cell.length_a   1.000
_cell.length_b   1.000
_cell.length_c   1.000
_cell.angle_alpha   90.00
_cell.angle_beta   90.00
_cell.angle_gamma   90.00
#
_symmetry.space_group_name_H-M   'P 1'
#
loop_
_entity.id
_entity.type
_entity.pdbx_description
1 polymer ?
#
loop_
_entity_poly.entity_id
_entity_poly.type
_entity_poly.pdbx_seq_one_letter_code
_entity_poly.pdbx_strand_id
1 'polypeptide(L)'
;ELAGALRQRFGWAVAALPELERYADGVAVLAAGTQAVREPPAPQRVHGDLHLGQVLRGHDRWYVLDFEGEPLAPIAARTRPDLALRDVAGMLRSIDYAAAVGGAGGSGAGDGTERTWTPAEPDVAWAEHGRAALLDGYLHGAQVDGDTVILLRALELDKALYEAVYEARNRPHWLGIPLAALDRLLPQPSNPITEPRP
;
A
#
# COMPACT_ATOMS: atom_id res chain seq x y z
N GLU A 1 -18.48 1.70 -6.35
CA GLU A 1 -17.62 0.88 -7.24
C GLU A 1 -16.40 0.28 -6.53
N LEU A 2 -15.60 1.08 -5.80
CA LEU A 2 -14.40 0.61 -5.08
C LEU A 2 -14.63 -0.58 -4.14
N ALA A 3 -15.68 -0.57 -3.31
CA ALA A 3 -16.00 -1.69 -2.43
C ALA A 3 -16.26 -3.02 -3.19
N GLY A 4 -16.86 -2.93 -4.39
CA GLY A 4 -17.07 -4.09 -5.26
C GLY A 4 -15.76 -4.59 -5.86
N ALA A 5 -14.90 -3.68 -6.33
CA ALA A 5 -13.57 -4.01 -6.84
C ALA A 5 -12.71 -4.67 -5.76
N LEU A 6 -12.76 -4.18 -4.52
CA LEU A 6 -12.03 -4.77 -3.40
C LEU A 6 -12.46 -6.21 -3.11
N ARG A 7 -13.77 -6.48 -3.10
CA ARG A 7 -14.31 -7.85 -2.94
C ARG A 7 -13.86 -8.78 -4.08
N GLN A 8 -13.85 -8.28 -5.31
CA GLN A 8 -13.36 -9.04 -6.47
C GLN A 8 -11.85 -9.32 -6.37
N ARG A 9 -11.05 -8.32 -5.98
CA ARG A 9 -9.61 -8.48 -5.75
C ARG A 9 -9.34 -9.53 -4.69
N PHE A 10 -10.07 -9.48 -3.58
CA PHE A 10 -9.92 -10.46 -2.51
C PHE A 10 -10.27 -11.88 -2.98
N GLY A 11 -11.40 -12.06 -3.67
CA GLY A 11 -11.75 -13.38 -4.23
C GLY A 11 -10.70 -13.91 -5.23
N TRP A 12 -10.14 -13.04 -6.07
CA TRP A 12 -9.03 -13.40 -6.95
C TRP A 12 -7.76 -13.80 -6.18
N ALA A 13 -7.45 -13.09 -5.09
CA ALA A 13 -6.29 -13.37 -4.27
C ALA A 13 -6.44 -14.70 -3.51
N VAL A 14 -7.61 -14.96 -2.91
CA VAL A 14 -7.94 -16.23 -2.26
C VAL A 14 -7.87 -17.41 -3.25
N ALA A 15 -8.33 -17.23 -4.49
CA ALA A 15 -8.23 -18.27 -5.51
C ALA A 15 -6.77 -18.64 -5.84
N ALA A 16 -5.82 -17.72 -5.65
CA ALA A 16 -4.39 -17.98 -5.83
C ALA A 16 -3.69 -18.42 -4.54
N LEU A 17 -4.15 -17.93 -3.38
CA LEU A 17 -3.58 -18.14 -2.05
C LEU A 17 -4.72 -18.43 -1.05
N PRO A 18 -5.19 -19.69 -0.95
CA PRO A 18 -6.34 -20.05 -0.11
C PRO A 18 -6.18 -19.69 1.37
N GLU A 19 -4.96 -19.57 1.88
CA GLU A 19 -4.67 -19.13 3.24
C GLU A 19 -5.15 -17.70 3.55
N LEU A 20 -5.40 -16.88 2.52
CA LEU A 20 -5.95 -15.53 2.69
C LEU A 20 -7.41 -15.53 3.14
N GLU A 21 -8.11 -16.67 3.10
CA GLU A 21 -9.49 -16.80 3.57
C GLU A 21 -9.66 -16.34 5.04
N ARG A 22 -8.59 -16.45 5.86
CA ARG A 22 -8.58 -15.95 7.24
C ARG A 22 -8.89 -14.44 7.38
N TYR A 23 -8.74 -13.68 6.30
CA TYR A 23 -8.99 -12.24 6.27
C TYR A 23 -10.43 -11.88 5.85
N ALA A 24 -11.28 -12.86 5.51
CA ALA A 24 -12.58 -12.62 4.90
C ALA A 24 -13.47 -11.65 5.69
N ASP A 25 -13.57 -11.82 7.02
CA ASP A 25 -14.37 -10.95 7.88
C ASP A 25 -13.85 -9.51 7.88
N GLY A 26 -12.52 -9.33 7.99
CA GLY A 26 -11.89 -8.02 7.95
C GLY A 26 -12.12 -7.31 6.62
N VAL A 27 -12.00 -8.03 5.50
CA VAL A 27 -12.29 -7.49 4.17
C VAL A 27 -13.76 -7.11 4.04
N ALA A 28 -14.68 -7.93 4.56
CA ALA A 28 -16.12 -7.64 4.53
C ALA A 28 -16.44 -6.35 5.30
N VAL A 29 -15.86 -6.16 6.49
CA VAL A 29 -16.01 -4.94 7.29
C VAL A 29 -15.49 -3.72 6.55
N LEU A 30 -14.27 -3.79 6.01
CA LEU A 30 -13.69 -2.65 5.28
C LEU A 30 -14.46 -2.33 3.99
N ALA A 31 -14.91 -3.35 3.26
CA ALA A 31 -15.71 -3.16 2.07
C ALA A 31 -17.08 -2.54 2.39
N ALA A 32 -17.70 -2.90 3.52
CA ALA A 32 -18.93 -2.27 3.99
C ALA A 32 -18.69 -0.79 4.36
N GLY A 33 -17.62 -0.48 5.10
CA GLY A 33 -17.23 0.90 5.42
C GLY A 33 -16.96 1.73 4.15
N THR A 34 -16.25 1.16 3.19
CA THR A 34 -15.98 1.81 1.88
C THR A 34 -17.26 2.10 1.11
N GLN A 35 -18.25 1.20 1.19
CA GLN A 35 -19.55 1.40 0.54
C GLN A 35 -20.41 2.47 1.24
N ALA A 36 -20.14 2.76 2.52
CA ALA A 36 -20.88 3.75 3.29
C ALA A 36 -20.39 5.20 3.07
N VAL A 37 -19.20 5.39 2.46
CA VAL A 37 -18.67 6.71 2.09
C VAL A 37 -19.60 7.36 1.06
N ARG A 38 -20.24 8.48 1.45
CA ARG A 38 -21.29 9.12 0.63
C ARG A 38 -20.72 10.13 -0.37
N GLU A 39 -19.65 10.81 0.02
CA GLU A 39 -19.06 11.90 -0.77
C GLU A 39 -17.58 11.61 -1.03
N PRO A 40 -17.26 10.54 -1.80
CA PRO A 40 -15.88 10.26 -2.16
C PRO A 40 -15.34 11.40 -3.05
N PRO A 41 -14.03 11.73 -2.96
CA PRO A 41 -13.41 12.67 -3.87
C PRO A 41 -13.66 12.31 -5.34
N ALA A 42 -13.78 13.31 -6.20
CA ALA A 42 -13.97 13.09 -7.63
C ALA A 42 -12.77 12.34 -8.23
N PRO A 43 -12.99 11.27 -9.04
CA PRO A 43 -11.91 10.63 -9.77
C PRO A 43 -11.20 11.60 -10.73
N GLN A 44 -9.89 11.44 -10.87
CA GLN A 44 -9.04 12.23 -11.77
C GLN A 44 -8.03 11.33 -12.48
N ARG A 45 -7.25 11.88 -13.42
CA ARG A 45 -6.09 11.14 -13.93
C ARG A 45 -5.07 10.97 -12.81
N VAL A 46 -4.59 9.75 -12.64
CA VAL A 46 -3.56 9.35 -11.68
C VAL A 46 -2.36 8.81 -12.43
N HIS A 47 -1.23 8.68 -11.75
CA HIS A 47 -0.09 7.94 -12.29
C HIS A 47 -0.45 6.45 -12.45
N GLY A 48 -1.18 5.89 -11.48
CA GLY A 48 -1.69 4.52 -11.54
C GLY A 48 -0.68 3.43 -11.19
N ASP A 49 0.60 3.76 -11.09
CA ASP A 49 1.66 2.85 -10.62
C ASP A 49 2.76 3.62 -9.86
N LEU A 50 2.37 4.60 -9.04
CA LEU A 50 3.34 5.41 -8.31
C LEU A 50 3.97 4.61 -7.16
N HIS A 51 5.30 4.57 -7.13
CA HIS A 51 6.11 4.00 -6.06
C HIS A 51 7.50 4.66 -6.00
N LEU A 52 8.33 4.35 -4.99
CA LEU A 52 9.64 5.00 -4.78
C LEU A 52 10.63 4.80 -5.95
N GLY A 53 10.41 3.81 -6.80
CA GLY A 53 11.20 3.59 -8.01
C GLY A 53 10.87 4.56 -9.15
N GLN A 54 9.72 5.22 -9.08
CA GLN A 54 9.23 6.18 -10.09
C GLN A 54 9.45 7.64 -9.67
N VAL A 55 10.21 7.87 -8.59
CA VAL A 55 10.54 9.21 -8.12
C VAL A 55 12.04 9.42 -8.09
N LEU A 56 12.48 10.56 -8.66
CA LEU A 56 13.88 10.99 -8.62
C LEU A 56 14.02 12.24 -7.78
N ARG A 57 15.01 12.24 -6.88
CA ARG A 57 15.42 13.43 -6.14
C ARG A 57 16.45 14.20 -6.94
N GLY A 58 16.05 15.37 -7.45
CA GLY A 58 17.01 16.41 -7.87
C GLY A 58 17.50 17.22 -6.67
N HIS A 59 18.28 18.28 -6.90
CA HIS A 59 18.81 19.13 -5.84
C HIS A 59 17.71 19.67 -4.91
N ASP A 60 16.74 20.41 -5.47
CA ASP A 60 15.66 21.04 -4.68
C ASP A 60 14.27 20.55 -5.05
N ARG A 61 14.15 19.62 -6.02
CA ARG A 61 12.85 19.13 -6.52
C ARG A 61 12.77 17.62 -6.58
N TRP A 62 11.54 17.11 -6.56
CA TRP A 62 11.23 15.73 -6.89
C TRP A 62 10.65 15.68 -8.30
N TYR A 63 11.03 14.64 -9.04
CA TYR A 63 10.50 14.35 -10.37
C TYR A 63 9.78 13.02 -10.30
N VAL A 64 8.59 12.96 -10.91
CA VAL A 64 7.80 11.74 -11.06
C VAL A 64 7.95 11.28 -12.51
N LEU A 65 8.21 10.00 -12.71
CA LEU A 65 8.46 9.38 -14.02
C LEU A 65 7.31 8.44 -14.40
N ASP A 66 7.42 7.83 -15.58
CA ASP A 66 6.69 6.61 -15.97
C ASP A 66 5.15 6.63 -15.79
N PHE A 67 4.48 7.59 -16.44
CA PHE A 67 3.02 7.74 -16.44
C PHE A 67 2.29 6.73 -17.34
N GLU A 68 2.86 5.54 -17.59
CA GLU A 68 2.22 4.51 -18.42
C GLU A 68 1.09 3.77 -17.69
N GLY A 69 1.02 3.85 -16.36
CA GLY A 69 0.10 3.10 -15.50
C GLY A 69 0.54 1.64 -15.28
N GLU A 70 -0.27 0.85 -14.55
CA GLU A 70 0.11 -0.53 -14.20
C GLU A 70 0.46 -1.38 -15.44
N PRO A 71 1.68 -1.95 -15.53
CA PRO A 71 2.16 -2.66 -16.73
C PRO A 71 1.29 -3.84 -17.16
N LEU A 72 0.65 -4.54 -16.22
CA LEU A 72 -0.19 -5.71 -16.51
C LEU A 72 -1.66 -5.35 -16.75
N ALA A 73 -2.06 -4.09 -16.55
CA ALA A 73 -3.42 -3.65 -16.82
C ALA A 73 -3.63 -3.40 -18.32
N PRO A 74 -4.82 -3.71 -18.87
CA PRO A 74 -5.19 -3.31 -20.24
C PRO A 74 -5.12 -1.79 -20.42
N ILE A 75 -4.78 -1.31 -21.62
CA ILE A 75 -4.63 0.14 -21.93
C ILE A 75 -5.87 0.96 -21.50
N ALA A 76 -7.08 0.43 -21.73
CA ALA A 76 -8.33 1.09 -21.36
C ALA A 76 -8.52 1.23 -19.83
N ALA A 77 -7.83 0.40 -19.04
CA ALA A 77 -7.78 0.54 -17.58
C ALA A 77 -6.72 1.55 -17.14
N ARG A 78 -5.56 1.62 -17.82
CA ARG A 78 -4.46 2.54 -17.48
C ARG A 78 -4.82 4.03 -17.64
N THR A 79 -5.79 4.34 -18.51
CA THR A 79 -6.23 5.71 -18.79
C THR A 79 -7.51 6.11 -18.04
N ARG A 80 -8.09 5.20 -17.25
CA ARG A 80 -9.34 5.46 -16.52
C ARG A 80 -9.06 6.39 -15.33
N PRO A 81 -9.89 7.42 -15.09
CA PRO A 81 -9.80 8.21 -13.88
C PRO A 81 -9.97 7.38 -12.62
N ASP A 82 -9.22 7.70 -11.57
CA ASP A 82 -9.28 7.05 -10.25
C ASP A 82 -9.10 8.09 -9.13
N LEU A 83 -9.22 7.66 -7.89
CA LEU A 83 -8.96 8.48 -6.71
C LEU A 83 -7.46 8.79 -6.62
N ALA A 84 -7.13 10.05 -6.34
CA ALA A 84 -5.75 10.48 -6.09
C ALA A 84 -5.06 9.67 -4.98
N LEU A 85 -5.86 9.15 -4.03
CA LEU A 85 -5.44 8.26 -2.97
C LEU A 85 -4.84 6.93 -3.46
N ARG A 86 -5.08 6.51 -4.72
CA ARG A 86 -4.47 5.29 -5.28
C ARG A 86 -2.95 5.44 -5.39
N ASP A 87 -2.48 6.59 -5.85
CA ASP A 87 -1.04 6.87 -5.94
C ASP A 87 -0.41 7.00 -4.54
N VAL A 88 -1.15 7.58 -3.59
CA VAL A 88 -0.72 7.65 -2.17
C VAL A 88 -0.57 6.25 -1.58
N ALA A 89 -1.57 5.37 -1.78
CA ALA A 89 -1.49 3.98 -1.35
C ALA A 89 -0.28 3.26 -1.97
N GLY A 90 0.02 3.51 -3.25
CA GLY A 90 1.21 3.01 -3.93
C GLY A 90 2.52 3.40 -3.24
N MET A 91 2.67 4.69 -2.92
CA MET A 91 3.84 5.21 -2.22
C MET A 91 3.97 4.66 -0.79
N LEU A 92 2.86 4.56 -0.05
CA LEU A 92 2.84 3.99 1.30
C LEU A 92 3.30 2.53 1.29
N ARG A 93 2.78 1.72 0.36
CA ARG A 93 3.25 0.34 0.16
C ARG A 93 4.72 0.30 -0.21
N SER A 94 5.19 1.21 -1.08
CA SER A 94 6.59 1.27 -1.45
C SER A 94 7.52 1.62 -0.29
N ILE A 95 7.06 2.42 0.68
CA ILE A 95 7.79 2.69 1.93
C ILE A 95 7.88 1.41 2.77
N ASP A 96 6.78 0.67 2.92
CA ASP A 96 6.79 -0.62 3.65
C ASP A 96 7.79 -1.61 3.02
N TYR A 97 7.85 -1.68 1.69
CA TYR A 97 8.84 -2.48 0.98
C TYR A 97 10.26 -1.96 1.24
N ALA A 98 10.49 -0.66 1.12
CA ALA A 98 11.79 -0.05 1.36
C ALA A 98 12.29 -0.31 2.80
N ALA A 99 11.40 -0.32 3.79
CA ALA A 99 11.74 -0.67 5.17
C ALA A 99 12.14 -2.14 5.32
N ALA A 100 11.41 -3.04 4.65
CA ALA A 100 11.66 -4.48 4.71
C ALA A 100 12.94 -4.88 3.94
N VAL A 101 13.27 -4.20 2.85
CA VAL A 101 14.47 -4.51 2.05
C VAL A 101 15.68 -3.65 2.42
N GLY A 102 15.44 -2.45 2.94
CA GLY A 102 16.42 -1.40 3.22
C GLY A 102 17.26 -1.65 4.46
N GLY A 103 16.85 -2.56 5.34
CA GLY A 103 17.69 -3.04 6.46
C GLY A 103 18.97 -3.75 6.00
N ALA A 104 19.15 -4.02 4.70
CA ALA A 104 20.44 -4.42 4.10
C ALA A 104 21.48 -3.27 4.04
N GLY A 105 21.17 -2.10 4.60
CA GLY A 105 22.03 -0.93 4.66
C GLY A 105 22.37 -0.50 6.09
N GLY A 106 23.05 -1.36 6.85
CA GLY A 106 23.86 -0.88 7.97
C GLY A 106 24.80 0.21 7.46
N SER A 107 24.69 1.41 8.02
CA SER A 107 25.62 2.55 7.94
C SER A 107 26.91 2.29 7.14
N GLY A 108 26.90 2.61 5.84
CA GLY A 108 28.08 2.41 5.01
C GLY A 108 27.85 2.81 3.56
N ALA A 109 28.00 4.09 3.26
CA ALA A 109 28.54 4.45 1.96
C ALA A 109 30.00 3.96 1.95
N GLY A 110 30.25 2.74 1.48
CA GLY A 110 31.59 2.15 1.56
C GLY A 110 31.71 0.87 0.74
N ASP A 111 32.59 0.94 -0.25
CA ASP A 111 33.21 -0.17 -0.98
C ASP A 111 32.27 -0.99 -1.89
N GLY A 112 32.49 -0.90 -3.21
CA GLY A 112 31.75 -1.55 -4.28
C GLY A 112 31.90 -3.07 -4.35
N THR A 113 31.82 -3.75 -3.20
CA THR A 113 31.65 -5.19 -3.11
C THR A 113 30.17 -5.54 -3.31
N GLU A 114 29.90 -6.58 -4.10
CA GLU A 114 28.57 -7.16 -4.28
C GLU A 114 27.97 -7.47 -2.91
N ARG A 115 27.10 -6.58 -2.41
CA ARG A 115 26.37 -6.81 -1.16
C ARG A 115 25.50 -8.02 -1.35
N THR A 116 25.85 -9.12 -0.68
CA THR A 116 24.92 -10.23 -0.50
C THR A 116 23.74 -9.70 0.29
N TRP A 117 22.59 -9.54 -0.38
CA TRP A 117 21.36 -9.14 0.28
C TRP A 117 20.98 -10.21 1.30
N THR A 118 21.04 -9.87 2.58
CA THR A 118 20.43 -10.66 3.64
C THR A 118 19.12 -9.99 4.01
N PRO A 119 17.98 -10.71 4.07
CA PRO A 119 16.76 -10.17 4.65
C PRO A 119 17.08 -9.69 6.07
N ALA A 120 16.98 -8.38 6.29
CA ALA A 120 17.03 -7.80 7.62
C ALA A 120 15.61 -7.72 8.17
N GLU A 121 15.47 -7.67 9.50
CA GLU A 121 14.20 -7.33 10.12
C GLU A 121 13.73 -5.95 9.60
N PRO A 122 12.45 -5.79 9.22
CA PRO A 122 11.94 -4.52 8.72
C PRO A 122 12.13 -3.39 9.74
N ASP A 123 12.63 -2.23 9.29
CA ASP A 123 12.68 -1.03 10.13
C ASP A 123 11.28 -0.39 10.24
N VAL A 124 10.47 -0.93 11.15
CA VAL A 124 9.09 -0.51 11.37
C VAL A 124 9.01 0.96 11.79
N ALA A 125 9.97 1.44 12.60
CA ALA A 125 9.98 2.83 13.05
C ALA A 125 10.23 3.80 11.89
N TRP A 126 11.15 3.46 11.00
CA TRP A 126 11.38 4.22 9.77
C TRP A 126 10.16 4.20 8.85
N ALA A 127 9.52 3.04 8.67
CA ALA A 127 8.32 2.92 7.85
C ALA A 127 7.19 3.82 8.38
N GLU A 128 6.86 3.71 9.67
CA GLU A 128 5.82 4.52 10.30
C GLU A 128 6.11 6.03 10.20
N HIS A 129 7.37 6.43 10.44
CA HIS A 129 7.77 7.83 10.28
C HIS A 129 7.62 8.32 8.82
N GLY A 130 8.11 7.54 7.84
CA GLY A 130 8.02 7.88 6.43
C GLY A 130 6.59 7.96 5.93
N ARG A 131 5.73 7.04 6.36
CA ARG A 131 4.30 7.03 6.05
C ARG A 131 3.59 8.25 6.62
N ALA A 132 3.84 8.57 7.88
CA ALA A 132 3.27 9.76 8.54
C ALA A 132 3.71 11.05 7.83
N ALA A 133 5.01 11.18 7.51
CA ALA A 133 5.54 12.34 6.81
C ALA A 133 4.98 12.49 5.38
N LEU A 134 4.81 11.38 4.65
CA LEU A 134 4.19 11.40 3.33
C LEU A 134 2.73 11.89 3.40
N LEU A 135 1.95 11.37 4.35
CA LEU A 135 0.55 11.76 4.52
C LEU A 135 0.41 13.22 4.94
N ASP A 136 1.21 13.67 5.91
CA ASP A 136 1.23 15.07 6.35
C ASP A 136 1.55 16.03 5.21
N GLY A 137 2.59 15.71 4.43
CA GLY A 137 2.97 16.48 3.25
C GLY A 137 1.91 16.48 2.14
N TYR A 138 1.31 15.32 1.86
CA TYR A 138 0.26 15.20 0.83
C TYR A 138 -1.00 15.98 1.19
N LEU A 139 -1.38 15.94 2.47
CA LEU A 139 -2.56 16.63 2.99
C LEU A 139 -2.30 18.10 3.32
N HIS A 140 -1.06 18.58 3.14
CA HIS A 140 -0.65 19.94 3.48
C HIS A 140 -0.99 20.30 4.94
N GLY A 141 -0.82 19.35 5.86
CA GLY A 141 -1.15 19.49 7.28
C GLY A 141 -2.65 19.45 7.62
N ALA A 142 -3.53 19.19 6.63
CA ALA A 142 -4.95 18.98 6.90
C ALA A 142 -5.17 17.68 7.68
N GLN A 143 -6.17 17.70 8.57
CA GLN A 143 -6.59 16.49 9.28
C GLN A 143 -7.22 15.49 8.29
N VAL A 144 -6.83 14.22 8.40
CA VAL A 144 -7.44 13.15 7.62
C VAL A 144 -8.83 12.89 8.19
N ASP A 145 -9.88 13.06 7.39
CA ASP A 145 -11.23 12.65 7.79
C ASP A 145 -11.40 11.12 7.74
N GLY A 146 -12.43 10.62 8.42
CA GLY A 146 -12.70 9.17 8.51
C GLY A 146 -12.93 8.51 7.15
N ASP A 147 -13.57 9.22 6.22
CA ASP A 147 -13.86 8.70 4.88
C ASP A 147 -12.56 8.54 4.07
N THR A 148 -11.65 9.50 4.14
CA THR A 148 -10.32 9.45 3.53
C THR A 148 -9.50 8.30 4.11
N VAL A 149 -9.54 8.09 5.42
CA VAL A 149 -8.88 6.93 6.07
C VAL A 149 -9.43 5.62 5.51
N ILE A 150 -10.75 5.48 5.40
CA ILE A 150 -11.40 4.26 4.89
C ILE A 150 -11.02 4.02 3.43
N LEU A 151 -11.10 5.05 2.58
CA LEU A 151 -10.77 4.95 1.15
C LEU A 151 -9.30 4.60 0.94
N LEU A 152 -8.39 5.27 1.65
CA LEU A 152 -6.96 5.00 1.56
C LEU A 152 -6.64 3.57 2.01
N ARG A 153 -7.22 3.12 3.13
CA ARG A 153 -7.07 1.75 3.64
C ARG A 153 -7.58 0.71 2.65
N ALA A 154 -8.71 0.96 1.98
CA ALA A 154 -9.24 0.08 0.94
C ALA A 154 -8.32 -0.01 -0.29
N LEU A 155 -7.71 1.11 -0.70
CA LEU A 155 -6.76 1.16 -1.82
C LEU A 155 -5.42 0.49 -1.47
N GLU A 156 -4.90 0.71 -0.26
CA GLU A 156 -3.73 -0.02 0.24
C GLU A 156 -3.98 -1.53 0.28
N LEU A 157 -5.18 -1.95 0.71
CA LEU A 157 -5.54 -3.36 0.75
C LEU A 157 -5.62 -3.99 -0.65
N ASP A 158 -6.24 -3.29 -1.62
CA ASP A 158 -6.27 -3.74 -3.03
C ASP A 158 -4.85 -4.00 -3.55
N LYS A 159 -3.92 -3.07 -3.28
CA LYS A 159 -2.52 -3.21 -3.69
C LYS A 159 -1.80 -4.34 -2.94
N ALA A 160 -1.98 -4.45 -1.62
CA ALA A 160 -1.38 -5.51 -0.82
C ALA A 160 -1.84 -6.92 -1.23
N LEU A 161 -3.12 -7.08 -1.60
CA LEU A 161 -3.66 -8.35 -2.12
C LEU A 161 -3.04 -8.71 -3.47
N TYR A 162 -2.87 -7.72 -4.36
CA TYR A 162 -2.15 -7.92 -5.62
C TYR A 162 -0.70 -8.33 -5.40
N GLU A 163 0.00 -7.61 -4.51
CA GLU A 163 1.39 -7.89 -4.12
C GLU A 163 1.54 -9.28 -3.52
N ALA A 164 0.64 -9.72 -2.62
CA ALA A 164 0.70 -11.07 -2.03
C ALA A 164 0.74 -12.17 -3.09
N VAL A 165 -0.16 -12.11 -4.08
CA VAL A 165 -0.18 -13.07 -5.19
C VAL A 165 1.05 -12.96 -6.07
N TYR A 166 1.53 -11.73 -6.33
CA TYR A 166 2.72 -11.50 -7.13
C TYR A 166 3.98 -12.06 -6.45
N GLU A 167 4.19 -11.75 -5.18
CA GLU A 167 5.37 -12.20 -4.44
C GLU A 167 5.35 -13.71 -4.21
N ALA A 168 4.20 -14.31 -3.90
CA ALA A 168 4.10 -15.75 -3.78
C ALA A 168 4.53 -16.50 -5.06
N ARG A 169 4.34 -15.88 -6.24
CA ARG A 169 4.71 -16.46 -7.54
C ARG A 169 6.15 -16.15 -7.95
N ASN A 170 6.63 -14.95 -7.66
CA ASN A 170 7.88 -14.45 -8.25
C ASN A 170 9.02 -14.31 -7.23
N ARG A 171 8.71 -14.01 -5.96
CA ARG A 171 9.68 -13.80 -4.88
C ARG A 171 9.12 -14.30 -3.54
N PRO A 172 8.96 -15.63 -3.34
CA PRO A 172 8.27 -16.16 -2.15
C PRO A 172 8.85 -15.68 -0.81
N HIS A 173 10.15 -15.37 -0.77
CA HIS A 173 10.84 -14.84 0.40
C HIS A 173 10.41 -13.40 0.78
N TRP A 174 9.70 -12.68 -0.11
CA TRP A 174 9.12 -11.35 0.14
C TRP A 174 7.66 -11.40 0.55
N LEU A 175 7.01 -12.58 0.55
CA LEU A 175 5.59 -12.73 0.84
C LEU A 175 5.19 -12.20 2.23
N GLY A 176 6.11 -12.21 3.20
CA GLY A 176 5.87 -11.63 4.53
C GLY A 176 5.52 -10.13 4.50
N ILE A 177 6.01 -9.38 3.51
CA ILE A 177 5.81 -7.93 3.39
C ILE A 177 4.33 -7.57 3.11
N PRO A 178 3.68 -8.10 2.06
CA PRO A 178 2.26 -7.85 1.85
C PRO A 178 1.37 -8.49 2.93
N LEU A 179 1.74 -9.66 3.50
CA LEU A 179 0.95 -10.27 4.58
C LEU A 179 0.92 -9.39 5.85
N ALA A 180 2.05 -8.83 6.25
CA ALA A 180 2.10 -7.88 7.37
C ALA A 180 1.23 -6.64 7.11
N ALA A 181 1.12 -6.20 5.86
CA ALA A 181 0.22 -5.12 5.48
C ALA A 181 -1.26 -5.54 5.62
N LEU A 182 -1.64 -6.75 5.20
CA LEU A 182 -3.00 -7.26 5.41
C LEU A 182 -3.34 -7.29 6.90
N ASP A 183 -2.42 -7.76 7.74
CA ASP A 183 -2.61 -7.82 9.20
C ASP A 183 -2.81 -6.44 9.83
N ARG A 184 -2.10 -5.41 9.33
CA ARG A 184 -2.21 -4.02 9.77
C ARG A 184 -3.49 -3.33 9.27
N LEU A 185 -3.90 -3.61 8.04
CA LEU A 185 -5.01 -2.93 7.37
C LEU A 185 -6.38 -3.49 7.79
N LEU A 186 -6.43 -4.77 8.16
CA LEU A 186 -7.68 -5.45 8.46
C LEU A 186 -7.88 -5.58 9.97
N PRO A 187 -9.11 -5.33 10.46
CA PRO A 187 -9.43 -5.61 11.85
C PRO A 187 -9.27 -7.11 12.11
N GLN A 188 -8.47 -7.47 13.10
CA GLN A 188 -8.35 -8.84 13.56
C GLN A 188 -9.58 -9.18 14.44
N PRO A 189 -10.18 -10.37 14.31
CA PRO A 189 -11.23 -10.81 15.22
C PRO A 189 -10.64 -11.16 16.59
N SER A 190 -10.26 -10.12 17.35
CA SER A 190 -10.08 -10.03 18.82
C SER A 190 -9.08 -8.92 19.18
N ASN A 191 -9.52 -7.66 19.08
CA ASN A 191 -9.08 -6.65 20.05
C ASN A 191 -10.27 -5.73 20.34
N PRO A 192 -10.94 -5.84 21.49
CA PRO A 192 -11.98 -4.89 21.85
C PRO A 192 -11.37 -3.50 21.87
N ILE A 193 -12.06 -2.54 21.25
CA ILE A 193 -11.73 -1.12 21.31
C ILE A 193 -11.50 -0.77 22.78
N THR A 194 -10.23 -0.64 23.16
CA THR A 194 -9.89 -0.11 24.48
C THR A 194 -10.01 1.39 24.31
N GLU A 195 -10.99 1.97 25.00
CA GLU A 195 -11.18 3.41 25.10
C GLU A 195 -9.85 4.12 25.42
N PRO A 196 -9.66 5.37 24.96
CA PRO A 196 -8.48 6.13 25.32
C PRO A 196 -8.50 6.34 26.85
N ARG A 197 -7.49 5.82 27.55
CA ARG A 197 -7.27 6.16 28.96
C ARG A 197 -6.89 7.65 29.08
N PRO A 198 -7.36 8.31 30.16
CA PRO A 198 -7.20 9.75 30.37
C PRO A 198 -5.75 10.20 30.53
#